data_AF-A0A1E5KTP6-F1
#
_entry.id   AF-A0A1E5KTP6-F1
#
_cell.length_a   1.000
_cell.length_b   1.000
_cell.length_c   1.000
_cell.angle_alpha   90.00
_cell.angle_beta   90.00
_cell.angle_gamma   90.00
#
_symmetry.space_group_name_H-M   'P 1'
#
loop_
_entity.id
_entity.type
_entity.pdbx_description
1 polymer ?
#
loop_
_entity_poly.entity_id
_entity_poly.type
_entity_poly.pdbx_seq_one_letter_code
_entity_poly.pdbx_strand_id
1 'polypeptide(L)' 'MYNLILTLVLILSVLMVIAVLMQPSKQNSAASAFTGGADKLFGKQKARGFEAVMQRATAIIGATWMVLLFVLSLLSSK' A
#
# COMPACT_ATOMS: atom_id res chain seq x y z
N MET A 1 22.70 15.12 3.07
CA MET A 1 21.36 14.95 2.44
C MET A 1 21.07 13.50 2.13
N TYR A 2 21.96 12.79 1.41
CA TYR A 2 21.82 11.35 1.12
C TYR A 2 21.50 10.48 2.35
N ASN A 3 22.34 10.54 3.39
CA ASN A 3 22.16 9.73 4.62
C ASN A 3 20.81 9.97 5.31
N LEU A 4 20.32 11.22 5.31
CA LEU A 4 19.02 11.55 5.91
C LEU A 4 17.86 10.90 5.14
N ILE A 5 17.89 10.97 3.80
CA ILE A 5 16.88 10.33 2.95
C ILE A 5 16.95 8.80 3.10
N LEU A 6 18.16 8.24 3.13
CA LEU A 6 18.37 6.81 3.33
C LEU A 6 17.80 6.34 4.67
N THR A 7 18.07 7.05 5.77
CA THR A 7 17.49 6.73 7.08
C THR A 7 15.96 6.82 7.07
N LEU A 8 15.39 7.85 6.45
CA LEU A 8 13.92 7.99 6.33
C LEU A 8 13.29 6.86 5.52
N VAL A 9 13.91 6.47 4.40
CA VAL A 9 13.46 5.34 3.58
C VAL A 9 13.49 4.05 4.38
N LEU A 10 14.56 3.78 5.14
CA LEU A 10 14.64 2.57 5.98
C LEU A 10 13.53 2.51 7.03
N ILE A 11 13.28 3.62 7.73
CA ILE A 11 12.19 3.71 8.71
C ILE A 11 10.84 3.47 8.04
N LEU A 12 10.58 4.13 6.92
CA LEU A 12 9.35 3.97 6.15
C LEU A 12 9.18 2.55 5.60
N SER A 13 10.27 1.86 5.23
CA SER A 13 10.22 0.45 4.82
C SER A 13 9.68 -0.44 5.93
N VAL A 14 10.19 -0.28 7.16
CA VAL A 14 9.72 -1.05 8.32
C VAL A 14 8.25 -0.75 8.60
N LEU A 15 7.87 0.53 8.60
CA LEU A 15 6.47 0.93 8.79
C LEU A 15 5.55 0.38 7.71
N MET A 16 5.99 0.35 6.44
CA MET A 16 5.23 -0.22 5.33
C MET A 16 5.01 -1.72 5.50
N VAL A 17 6.03 -2.48 5.91
CA VAL A 17 5.88 -3.91 6.18
C VAL A 17 4.82 -4.15 7.25
N ILE A 18 4.91 -3.44 8.38
CA ILE A 18 3.92 -3.53 9.45
C ILE A 18 2.53 -3.17 8.94
N ALA A 19 2.40 -2.05 8.22
CA ALA A 19 1.13 -1.58 7.68
C ALA A 19 0.49 -2.59 6.72
N VAL A 20 1.27 -3.22 5.85
CA VAL A 20 0.79 -4.24 4.90
C VAL A 20 0.38 -5.52 5.62
N LEU A 21 1.16 -5.98 6.61
CA LEU A 21 0.80 -7.16 7.40
C LEU A 21 -0.50 -6.95 8.21
N MET A 22 -0.78 -5.72 8.62
CA MET A 22 -2.04 -5.36 9.28
C MET A 22 -3.23 -5.25 8.32
N GLN A 23 -3.02 -5.22 6.99
CA GLN A 23 -4.13 -5.15 6.05
C GLN A 23 -4.86 -6.50 5.95
N PRO A 24 -6.20 -6.53 6.07
CA PRO A 24 -6.96 -7.76 5.92
C PRO A 24 -6.79 -8.34 4.50
N SER A 25 -6.58 -9.66 4.41
CA SER A 25 -6.36 -10.36 3.15
C SER A 25 -7.65 -10.37 2.30
N LYS A 26 -7.61 -9.73 1.12
CA LYS A 26 -8.74 -9.72 0.16
C LYS A 26 -8.69 -10.94 -0.78
N GLN A 27 -8.60 -12.15 -0.21
CA GLN A 27 -8.43 -13.38 -0.99
C GLN A 27 -9.68 -13.75 -1.83
N ASN A 28 -10.84 -13.17 -1.52
CA ASN A 28 -12.14 -13.53 -2.09
C ASN A 28 -12.54 -12.74 -3.36
N SER A 29 -11.59 -12.13 -4.07
CA SER A 29 -11.87 -11.27 -5.24
C SER A 29 -11.58 -11.94 -6.58
N ALA A 30 -10.58 -12.83 -6.65
CA ALA A 30 -10.18 -13.48 -7.91
C ALA A 30 -11.07 -14.69 -8.24
N ALA A 31 -11.26 -15.62 -7.29
CA ALA A 31 -12.07 -16.82 -7.52
C ALA A 31 -13.55 -16.49 -7.83
N SER A 32 -14.12 -15.46 -7.18
CA SER A 32 -15.49 -15.01 -7.42
C SER A 32 -15.70 -14.27 -8.75
N ALA A 33 -14.64 -13.79 -9.39
CA ALA A 33 -14.72 -13.13 -10.71
C ALA A 33 -14.87 -14.13 -11.86
N PHE A 34 -14.36 -15.36 -11.69
CA PHE A 34 -14.46 -16.42 -12.70
C PHE A 34 -15.80 -17.17 -12.67
N THR A 35 -16.54 -17.16 -11.56
CA THR A 35 -17.77 -17.96 -11.38
C THR A 35 -19.07 -17.22 -11.73
N GLY A 36 -19.02 -16.12 -12.49
CA GLY A 36 -20.23 -15.41 -12.94
C GLY A 36 -20.90 -14.51 -11.89
N GLY A 37 -20.09 -13.78 -11.10
CA GLY A 37 -20.49 -12.93 -9.96
C GLY A 37 -21.38 -11.71 -10.26
N ALA A 38 -22.56 -11.91 -10.86
CA ALA A 38 -23.58 -10.89 -11.06
C ALA A 38 -23.98 -10.19 -9.74
N ASP A 39 -23.97 -10.91 -8.63
CA ASP A 39 -24.25 -10.35 -7.29
C ASP A 39 -23.17 -9.38 -6.77
N LYS A 40 -21.91 -9.50 -7.22
CA LYS A 40 -20.82 -8.60 -6.78
C LYS A 40 -20.56 -7.43 -7.74
N LEU A 41 -21.09 -7.44 -8.96
CA LEU A 41 -21.05 -6.27 -9.86
C LEU A 41 -21.83 -5.08 -9.29
N PHE A 42 -22.90 -5.36 -8.53
CA PHE A 42 -23.69 -4.34 -7.83
C PHE A 42 -23.48 -4.35 -6.30
N GLY A 43 -22.89 -5.42 -5.74
CA GLY A 43 -22.63 -5.60 -4.31
C GLY A 43 -21.22 -5.23 -3.84
N LYS A 44 -20.53 -4.25 -4.44
CA LYS A 44 -19.27 -3.74 -3.88
C LYS A 44 -19.54 -3.06 -2.54
N GLN A 45 -19.45 -3.82 -1.45
CA GLN A 45 -19.39 -3.24 -0.12
C GLN A 45 -18.12 -2.41 -0.03
N LYS A 46 -18.28 -1.08 -0.11
CA LYS A 46 -17.20 -0.12 0.08
C LYS A 46 -16.50 -0.47 1.40
N ALA A 47 -15.17 -0.47 1.41
CA ALA A 47 -14.44 -0.52 2.67
C ALA A 47 -14.95 0.63 3.55
N ARG A 48 -15.39 0.33 4.78
CA ARG A 48 -15.95 1.30 5.72
C ARG A 48 -15.22 1.22 7.05
N GLY A 49 -15.16 2.34 7.76
CA GLY A 49 -14.50 2.43 9.06
C GLY A 49 -12.99 2.21 8.95
N PHE A 50 -12.47 1.38 9.85
CA PHE A 50 -11.04 1.17 10.05
C PHE A 50 -10.32 0.62 8.81
N GLU A 51 -10.94 -0.30 8.06
CA GLU A 51 -10.34 -0.90 6.86
C GLU A 51 -10.06 0.15 5.77
N ALA A 52 -10.98 1.10 5.58
CA ALA A 52 -10.83 2.16 4.59
C ALA A 52 -9.71 3.13 4.96
N VAL A 53 -9.57 3.44 6.25
CA VAL A 53 -8.50 4.30 6.76
C VAL A 53 -7.16 3.61 6.61
N MET A 54 -7.05 2.33 7.00
CA MET A 54 -5.83 1.55 6.85
C MET A 54 -5.38 1.48 5.39
N GLN A 55 -6.30 1.18 4.46
CA GLN A 55 -6.00 1.12 3.03
C GLN A 55 -5.50 2.46 2.48
N ARG A 56 -6.14 3.57 2.84
CA ARG A 56 -5.71 4.91 2.40
C ARG A 56 -4.38 5.31 3.03
N ALA A 57 -4.19 5.03 4.31
CA ALA A 57 -2.95 5.32 5.03
C ALA A 57 -1.77 4.56 4.40
N THR A 58 -1.89 3.24 4.21
CA THR A 58 -0.84 2.46 3.55
C THR A 58 -0.59 2.93 2.11
N ALA A 59 -1.63 3.34 1.37
CA ALA A 59 -1.44 3.89 0.03
C ALA A 59 -0.63 5.20 0.05
N ILE A 60 -0.92 6.11 0.99
CA ILE A 60 -0.17 7.37 1.14
C ILE A 60 1.27 7.12 1.58
N ILE A 61 1.48 6.24 2.55
CA ILE A 61 2.82 5.86 3.03
C ILE A 61 3.61 5.22 1.90
N GLY A 62 3.01 4.29 1.15
CA GLY A 62 3.64 3.61 0.02
C GLY A 62 3.99 4.55 -1.13
N ALA A 63 3.10 5.49 -1.46
CA ALA A 63 3.37 6.51 -2.47
C ALA A 63 4.53 7.42 -2.05
N THR A 64 4.54 7.88 -0.79
CA THR A 64 5.63 8.70 -0.24
C THR A 64 6.96 7.94 -0.26
N TRP A 65 6.95 6.66 0.15
CA TRP A 65 8.13 5.79 0.13
C TRP A 65 8.68 5.61 -1.28
N MET A 66 7.81 5.37 -2.27
CA MET A 66 8.20 5.26 -3.69
C MET A 66 8.87 6.54 -4.21
N VAL A 67 8.30 7.71 -3.93
CA VAL A 67 8.90 9.00 -4.35
C VAL A 67 10.28 9.17 -3.73
N LEU A 68 10.42 8.88 -2.43
CA LEU A 68 11.72 8.98 -1.74
C LEU A 68 12.75 7.99 -2.30
N LEU A 69 12.35 6.78 -2.70
CA LEU A 69 13.25 5.83 -3.37
C LEU A 69 13.75 6.36 -4.71
N PHE A 70 12.88 6.94 -5.53
CA PHE A 70 13.29 7.54 -6.80
C PHE A 70 14.28 8.68 -6.58
N VAL A 71 14.01 9.56 -5.62
CA VAL A 71 14.93 10.66 -5.27
C VAL A 71 16.27 10.10 -4.77
N LEU A 72 16.25 9.09 -3.90
CA LEU A 72 17.46 8.45 -3.39
C LEU A 72 18.28 7.80 -4.52
N SER A 73 17.61 7.11 -5.45
CA SER A 73 18.25 6.47 -6.61
C SER A 73 18.92 7.51 -7.53
N LEU A 74 18.25 8.64 -7.80
CA LEU A 74 18.82 9.73 -8.59
C LEU A 74 20.02 10.40 -7.91
N LEU A 75 19.97 10.55 -6.58
CA LEU A 75 21.11 11.07 -5.81
C LEU A 75 22.25 10.07 -5.72
N SER A 76 21.96 8.77 -5.67
CA SER A 76 22.97 7.70 -5.64
C SER A 76 23.64 7.45 -6.98
N SER A 77 22.97 7.80 -8.09
CA SER A 77 23.49 7.61 -9.45
C SER A 77 24.46 8.72 -9.88
N LYS A 78 24.68 9.74 -9.04
CA LYS A 78 25.68 10.79 -9.23
C LYS A 78 26.87 10.55 -8.31
#